data_AF-A0A7V9BRL1-F1
#
_entry.id   AF-A0A7V9BRL1-F1
#
_cell.length_a   1.000
_cell.length_b   1.000
_cell.length_c   1.000
_cell.angle_alpha   90.00
_cell.angle_beta   90.00
_cell.angle_gamma   90.00
#
_symmetry.space_group_name_H-M   'P 1'
#
loop_
_entity.id
_entity.type
_entity.pdbx_description
1 polymer ?
#
loop_
_entity_poly.entity_id
_entity_poly.type
_entity_poly.pdbx_seq_one_letter_code
_entity_poly.pdbx_strand_id
1 'polypeptide(L)'
;MSYDERERDEDSGPRRPRVVDKRVSARSQTPPPPPPAGAVGEAPVAVTPPPVPQPPPSPEARDEGATEARAPVDTPAPEASVAKEAAPEELWTPEQEAEVQRMVEEYFRVPARDWIAESAIRLAQVAGVKIEGGAFGEGQLAIDALAALVNACGGRLGEAEGPLRQTLAQLQLAFAQGVSVPPPA
;
A
#
# COMPACT_ATOMS: atom_id res chain seq x y z
N MET A 1 -58.76 6.24 21.31
CA MET A 1 -58.31 6.40 22.71
C MET A 1 -57.85 5.02 23.16
N SER A 2 -56.61 4.57 22.97
CA SER A 2 -55.28 5.08 23.40
C SER A 2 -55.11 5.13 24.93
N TYR A 3 -53.90 4.72 25.37
CA TYR A 3 -53.33 4.57 26.73
C TYR A 3 -53.61 3.20 27.37
N ASP A 4 -52.64 2.39 27.83
CA ASP A 4 -51.20 2.58 28.00
C ASP A 4 -50.53 1.20 28.14
N GLU A 5 -49.53 0.93 27.30
CA GLU A 5 -48.75 -0.33 27.24
C GLU A 5 -47.34 -0.15 27.87
N ARG A 6 -47.19 0.77 28.83
CA ARG A 6 -45.88 1.14 29.40
C ARG A 6 -45.81 0.85 30.89
N GLU A 7 -45.37 -0.34 31.28
CA GLU A 7 -44.71 -0.55 32.58
C GLU A 7 -44.04 -1.94 32.68
N ARG A 8 -43.20 -2.25 31.68
CA ARG A 8 -42.23 -3.36 31.78
C ARG A 8 -40.89 -2.96 31.19
N ASP A 9 -40.29 -1.95 31.79
CA ASP A 9 -38.85 -1.74 31.75
C ASP A 9 -38.44 -1.28 33.15
N GLU A 10 -37.16 -1.49 33.50
CA GLU A 10 -36.47 -0.99 34.69
C GLU A 10 -36.38 -1.94 35.92
N ASP A 11 -35.74 -3.10 35.74
CA ASP A 11 -34.77 -3.56 36.77
C ASP A 11 -33.56 -4.28 36.14
N SER A 12 -32.79 -3.53 35.36
CA SER A 12 -31.41 -3.90 35.03
C SER A 12 -30.50 -2.71 35.29
N GLY A 13 -30.21 -2.52 36.58
CA GLY A 13 -29.21 -1.56 37.01
C GLY A 13 -27.83 -1.80 36.38
N PRO A 14 -26.96 -0.77 36.35
CA PRO A 14 -25.66 -0.84 35.69
C PRO A 14 -24.75 -1.87 36.38
N ARG A 15 -24.43 -2.95 35.67
CA ARG A 15 -23.41 -3.92 36.10
C ARG A 15 -22.07 -3.22 36.20
N ARG A 16 -21.61 -2.98 37.43
CA ARG A 16 -20.28 -2.44 37.71
C ARG A 16 -19.21 -3.33 37.05
N PRO A 17 -18.24 -2.76 36.30
CA PRO A 17 -17.15 -3.54 35.75
C PRO A 17 -16.30 -4.10 36.88
N ARG A 18 -16.12 -5.43 36.90
CA ARG A 18 -15.16 -6.08 37.79
C ARG A 18 -13.76 -5.78 37.26
N VAL A 19 -12.99 -5.01 38.02
CA VAL A 19 -11.55 -4.85 37.81
C VAL A 19 -10.91 -6.22 38.07
N VAL A 20 -10.49 -6.89 37.01
CA VAL A 20 -9.70 -8.12 37.10
C VAL A 20 -8.25 -7.71 37.28
N ASP A 21 -7.76 -7.79 38.52
CA ASP A 21 -6.33 -7.69 38.84
C ASP A 21 -5.59 -8.85 38.17
N LYS A 22 -5.07 -8.62 36.95
CA LYS A 22 -4.09 -9.52 36.32
C LYS A 22 -2.74 -9.30 37.00
N ARG A 23 -2.53 -9.94 38.15
CA ARG A 23 -1.18 -10.14 38.68
C ARG A 23 -0.44 -11.09 37.72
N VAL A 24 0.42 -10.50 36.90
CA VAL A 24 1.44 -11.17 36.11
C VAL A 24 2.36 -11.90 37.11
N SER A 25 2.24 -13.22 37.17
CA SER A 25 3.24 -14.07 37.82
C SER A 25 4.54 -13.94 37.03
N ALA A 26 5.46 -13.11 37.51
CA ALA A 26 6.85 -13.14 37.12
C ALA A 26 7.44 -14.49 37.56
N ARG A 27 7.52 -15.43 36.61
CA ARG A 27 8.34 -16.64 36.78
C ARG A 27 9.80 -16.20 36.72
N SER A 28 10.45 -16.16 37.87
CA SER A 28 11.89 -15.96 38.03
C SER A 28 12.65 -16.94 37.14
N GLN A 29 13.32 -16.42 36.13
CA GLN A 29 14.25 -17.17 35.29
C GLN A 29 15.63 -17.03 35.95
N THR A 30 16.10 -18.12 36.57
CA THR A 30 17.44 -18.21 37.15
C THR A 30 18.49 -18.07 36.03
N PRO A 31 19.51 -17.21 36.16
CA PRO A 31 20.57 -17.10 35.17
C PRO A 31 21.43 -18.39 35.17
N PRO A 32 21.90 -18.86 34.00
CA PRO A 32 22.80 -20.01 33.93
C PRO A 32 24.16 -19.69 34.58
N PRO A 33 24.85 -20.71 35.15
CA PRO A 33 26.16 -20.51 35.78
C PRO A 33 27.23 -20.12 34.76
N PRO A 34 28.26 -19.36 35.16
CA PRO A 34 29.38 -19.02 34.30
C PRO A 34 30.22 -20.26 33.95
N PRO A 35 30.83 -20.31 32.75
CA PRO A 35 31.73 -21.40 32.37
C PRO A 35 33.01 -21.39 33.22
N PRO A 36 33.62 -22.56 33.47
CA PRO A 36 34.85 -22.65 34.25
C PRO A 36 36.03 -21.99 33.53
N ALA A 37 36.78 -21.18 34.28
CA ALA A 37 38.03 -20.58 33.84
C ALA A 37 39.10 -21.66 33.65
N GLY A 38 39.53 -21.88 32.41
CA GLY A 38 40.69 -22.73 32.13
C GLY A 38 40.62 -23.47 30.80
N ALA A 39 40.69 -22.75 29.68
CA ALA A 39 41.22 -23.31 28.43
C ALA A 39 42.01 -22.21 27.73
N VAL A 40 43.32 -22.41 27.70
CA VAL A 40 44.32 -21.47 27.19
C VAL A 40 44.49 -21.73 25.70
N GLY A 41 44.43 -20.68 24.90
CA GLY A 41 45.18 -20.54 23.65
C GLY A 41 44.55 -21.10 22.37
N GLU A 42 43.94 -20.22 21.60
CA GLU A 42 44.23 -20.12 20.16
C GLU A 42 43.95 -18.68 19.69
N ALA A 43 44.92 -18.10 19.01
CA ALA A 43 44.90 -16.72 18.55
C ALA A 43 43.80 -16.49 17.48
N PRO A 44 43.18 -15.30 17.41
CA PRO A 44 42.25 -15.00 16.34
C PRO A 44 43.01 -14.92 15.01
N VAL A 45 42.75 -15.89 14.12
CA VAL A 45 43.13 -15.78 12.71
C VAL A 45 42.37 -14.58 12.14
N ALA A 46 43.12 -13.57 11.72
CA ALA A 46 42.58 -12.41 11.02
C ALA A 46 41.91 -12.88 9.71
N VAL A 47 40.59 -13.01 9.73
CA VAL A 47 39.80 -13.16 8.52
C VAL A 47 39.75 -11.79 7.85
N THR A 48 40.53 -11.65 6.78
CA THR A 48 40.45 -10.51 5.86
C THR A 48 39.03 -10.36 5.31
N PRO A 49 38.45 -9.15 5.30
CA PRO A 49 37.16 -8.91 4.67
C PRO A 49 37.26 -9.11 3.14
N PRO A 50 36.18 -9.55 2.46
CA PRO A 50 36.15 -9.60 1.00
C PRO A 50 36.26 -8.18 0.40
N PRO A 51 36.86 -8.04 -0.80
CA PRO A 51 37.01 -6.73 -1.44
C PRO A 51 35.64 -6.18 -1.87
N VAL A 52 35.41 -4.91 -1.53
CA VAL A 52 34.28 -4.10 -2.03
C VAL A 52 34.43 -3.93 -3.56
N PRO A 53 33.39 -4.10 -4.38
CA PRO A 53 33.44 -3.78 -5.81
C PRO A 53 33.70 -2.28 -6.00
N GLN A 54 34.82 -1.93 -6.66
CA GLN A 54 35.06 -0.55 -7.09
C GLN A 54 34.13 -0.20 -8.27
N PRO A 55 33.53 1.01 -8.30
CA PRO A 55 32.86 1.50 -9.50
C PRO A 55 33.90 1.73 -10.62
N PRO A 56 33.54 1.50 -11.90
CA PRO A 56 34.46 1.71 -13.01
C PRO A 56 34.87 3.20 -13.13
N PRO A 57 36.09 3.50 -13.59
CA PRO A 57 36.53 4.86 -13.83
C PRO A 57 35.75 5.48 -15.00
N SER A 58 35.27 6.71 -14.80
CA SER A 58 34.78 7.58 -15.87
C SER A 58 35.83 7.76 -16.96
N PRO A 59 35.49 7.65 -18.25
CA PRO A 59 36.43 7.97 -19.31
C PRO A 59 36.61 9.49 -19.39
N GLU A 60 37.79 9.97 -19.00
CA GLU A 60 38.32 11.25 -19.45
C GLU A 60 38.46 11.20 -20.97
N ALA A 61 37.58 11.93 -21.66
CA ALA A 61 37.72 12.19 -23.09
C ALA A 61 38.91 13.14 -23.29
N ARG A 62 39.97 12.63 -23.92
CA ARG A 62 41.02 13.46 -24.50
C ARG A 62 40.60 13.92 -25.89
N ASP A 63 40.69 15.24 -26.00
CA ASP A 63 40.71 16.12 -27.16
C ASP A 63 41.69 15.66 -28.25
N GLU A 64 41.22 15.52 -29.50
CA GLU A 64 41.98 15.85 -30.72
C GLU A 64 40.99 16.25 -31.82
N GLY A 65 41.07 17.51 -32.25
CA GLY A 65 40.28 18.06 -33.35
C GLY A 65 40.82 17.67 -34.73
N ALA A 66 39.91 17.56 -35.70
CA ALA A 66 40.20 17.83 -37.11
C ALA A 66 38.91 18.23 -37.82
N THR A 67 38.88 19.49 -38.21
CA THR A 67 37.88 20.19 -39.01
C THR A 67 37.80 19.59 -40.41
N GLU A 68 36.62 19.16 -40.85
CA GLU A 68 36.30 19.21 -42.28
C GLU A 68 34.83 19.52 -42.50
N ALA A 69 34.62 20.62 -43.22
CA ALA A 69 33.36 21.26 -43.46
C ALA A 69 32.48 20.42 -44.39
N ARG A 70 31.21 20.24 -44.00
CA ARG A 70 30.12 20.06 -44.96
C ARG A 70 28.96 20.96 -44.58
N ALA A 71 28.51 21.69 -45.60
CA ALA A 71 27.60 22.82 -45.57
C ALA A 71 26.26 22.54 -44.84
N PRO A 72 25.63 23.58 -44.27
CA PRO A 72 24.28 23.45 -43.73
C PRO A 72 23.32 23.17 -44.91
N VAL A 73 22.71 21.99 -44.89
CA VAL A 73 21.52 21.75 -45.71
C VAL A 73 20.42 22.60 -45.11
N ASP A 74 20.16 23.68 -45.83
CA ASP A 74 19.03 24.59 -45.74
C ASP A 74 17.73 23.77 -45.66
N THR A 75 17.33 23.44 -44.45
CA THR A 75 16.00 22.94 -44.16
C THR A 75 15.22 24.18 -43.74
N PRO A 76 14.30 24.71 -44.56
CA PRO A 76 13.44 25.77 -44.08
C PRO A 76 12.68 25.20 -42.89
N ALA A 77 12.96 25.77 -41.72
CA ALA A 77 12.19 25.54 -40.52
C ALA A 77 10.72 25.75 -40.90
N PRO A 78 9.83 24.76 -40.70
CA PRO A 78 8.43 25.13 -40.58
C PRO A 78 8.40 25.95 -39.30
N GLU A 79 8.27 27.25 -39.48
CA GLU A 79 8.02 28.20 -38.42
C GLU A 79 7.05 27.55 -37.47
N ALA A 80 7.46 27.47 -36.20
CA ALA A 80 6.60 27.19 -35.10
C ALA A 80 5.55 28.31 -35.07
N SER A 81 4.55 28.20 -35.95
CA SER A 81 3.25 28.79 -35.77
C SER A 81 2.64 28.00 -34.62
N VAL A 82 3.12 28.30 -33.41
CA VAL A 82 2.34 28.19 -32.20
C VAL A 82 1.20 29.19 -32.39
N ALA A 83 0.25 28.80 -33.23
CA ALA A 83 -1.13 29.12 -32.96
C ALA A 83 -1.31 28.55 -31.56
N LYS A 84 -1.19 29.45 -30.58
CA LYS A 84 -1.86 29.32 -29.30
C LYS A 84 -3.33 29.31 -29.64
N GLU A 85 -3.79 28.18 -30.18
CA GLU A 85 -5.16 27.74 -30.13
C GLU A 85 -5.42 27.69 -28.63
N ALA A 86 -5.94 28.81 -28.12
CA ALA A 86 -6.46 28.89 -26.78
C ALA A 86 -7.44 27.73 -26.71
N ALA A 87 -7.04 26.65 -26.04
CA ALA A 87 -7.97 25.67 -25.55
C ALA A 87 -9.13 26.46 -24.96
N PRO A 88 -10.40 26.16 -25.31
CA PRO A 88 -11.52 26.90 -24.77
C PRO A 88 -11.32 26.92 -23.26
N GLU A 89 -11.20 28.12 -22.68
CA GLU A 89 -11.29 28.28 -21.23
C GLU A 89 -12.57 27.55 -20.85
N GLU A 90 -12.42 26.43 -20.15
CA GLU A 90 -13.54 25.60 -19.73
C GLU A 90 -14.29 26.43 -18.68
N LEU A 91 -15.13 27.34 -19.17
CA LEU A 91 -15.92 28.26 -18.36
C LEU A 91 -17.01 27.41 -17.70
N TRP A 92 -16.67 26.88 -16.53
CA TRP A 92 -17.63 26.17 -15.68
C TRP A 92 -18.74 27.14 -15.27
N THR A 93 -19.97 26.64 -15.18
CA THR A 93 -21.06 27.49 -14.67
C THR A 93 -20.84 27.74 -13.17
N PRO A 94 -21.35 28.86 -12.62
CA PRO A 94 -21.23 29.14 -11.18
C PRO A 94 -21.75 28.01 -10.28
N GLU A 95 -22.76 27.27 -10.75
CA GLU A 95 -23.31 26.11 -10.06
C GLU A 95 -22.34 24.91 -10.07
N GLN A 96 -21.63 24.68 -11.19
CA GLN A 96 -20.62 23.63 -11.31
C GLN A 96 -19.42 23.91 -10.42
N GLU A 97 -18.95 25.16 -10.39
CA GLU A 97 -17.87 25.60 -9.50
C GLU A 97 -18.23 25.38 -8.03
N ALA A 98 -19.46 25.77 -7.64
CA ALA A 98 -19.95 25.57 -6.28
C ALA A 98 -20.04 24.08 -5.89
N GLU A 99 -20.44 23.22 -6.81
CA GLU A 99 -20.51 21.77 -6.56
C GLU A 99 -19.13 21.14 -6.42
N VAL A 100 -18.16 21.50 -7.28
CA VAL A 100 -16.77 21.06 -7.15
C VAL A 100 -16.17 21.54 -5.83
N GLN A 101 -16.43 22.79 -5.43
CA GLN A 101 -15.93 23.31 -4.16
C GLN A 101 -16.48 22.53 -2.96
N ARG A 102 -17.75 22.11 -2.99
CA ARG A 102 -18.33 21.24 -1.95
C ARG A 102 -17.63 19.88 -1.90
N MET A 103 -17.36 19.27 -3.06
CA MET A 103 -16.65 18.00 -3.13
C MET A 103 -15.22 18.14 -2.58
N VAL A 104 -14.51 19.20 -2.95
CA VAL A 104 -13.16 19.49 -2.44
C VAL A 104 -13.17 19.63 -0.92
N GLU A 105 -14.16 20.32 -0.36
CA GLU A 105 -14.29 20.49 1.09
C GLU A 105 -14.60 19.17 1.80
N GLU A 106 -15.40 18.30 1.18
CA GLU A 106 -15.62 16.94 1.66
C GLU A 106 -14.32 16.10 1.65
N TYR A 107 -13.58 16.12 0.53
CA TYR A 107 -12.30 15.42 0.42
C TYR A 107 -11.28 15.89 1.45
N PHE A 108 -11.28 17.18 1.78
CA PHE A 108 -10.42 17.73 2.82
C PHE A 108 -10.83 17.29 4.23
N ARG A 109 -12.14 17.17 4.48
CA ARG A 109 -12.69 16.80 5.78
C ARG A 109 -12.49 15.32 6.11
N VAL A 110 -12.68 14.43 5.14
CA VAL A 110 -12.61 12.99 5.37
C VAL A 110 -11.14 12.54 5.44
N PRO A 111 -10.71 11.86 6.51
CA PRO A 111 -9.34 11.37 6.61
C PRO A 111 -8.94 10.48 5.43
N ALA A 112 -7.77 10.72 4.86
CA ALA A 112 -7.24 9.92 3.75
C ALA A 112 -7.26 8.40 4.01
N ARG A 113 -7.05 7.99 5.27
CA ARG A 113 -7.11 6.57 5.65
C ARG A 113 -8.45 5.92 5.34
N ASP A 114 -9.55 6.66 5.46
CA ASP A 114 -10.91 6.14 5.30
C ASP A 114 -11.19 5.95 3.79
N TRP A 115 -10.77 6.90 2.95
CA TRP A 115 -10.79 6.76 1.49
C TRP A 115 -9.97 5.57 0.98
N ILE A 116 -8.79 5.35 1.57
CA ILE A 116 -7.91 4.24 1.22
C ILE A 116 -8.52 2.90 1.67
N ALA A 117 -9.12 2.85 2.86
CA ALA A 117 -9.82 1.66 3.33
C ALA A 117 -11.02 1.31 2.43
N GLU A 118 -11.81 2.31 2.03
CA GLU A 118 -12.92 2.13 1.09
C GLU A 118 -12.42 1.62 -0.27
N SER A 119 -11.33 2.20 -0.78
CA SER A 119 -10.72 1.76 -2.04
C SER A 119 -10.23 0.31 -1.96
N ALA A 120 -9.63 -0.09 -0.83
CA ALA A 120 -9.21 -1.46 -0.60
C ALA A 120 -10.40 -2.45 -0.59
N ILE A 121 -11.52 -2.06 0.02
CA ILE A 121 -12.76 -2.85 -0.01
C ILE A 121 -13.27 -3.01 -1.45
N ARG A 122 -13.27 -1.94 -2.26
CA ARG A 122 -13.67 -2.02 -3.67
C ARG A 122 -12.75 -2.95 -4.47
N LEU A 123 -11.44 -2.88 -4.26
CA LEU A 123 -10.47 -3.81 -4.91
C LEU A 123 -10.76 -5.27 -4.53
N ALA A 124 -11.07 -5.54 -3.26
CA ALA A 124 -11.44 -6.88 -2.81
C ALA A 124 -12.70 -7.41 -3.49
N GLN A 125 -13.73 -6.55 -3.63
CA GLN A 125 -14.97 -6.90 -4.34
C GLN A 125 -14.72 -7.19 -5.82
N VAL A 126 -13.94 -6.34 -6.49
CA VAL A 126 -13.57 -6.54 -7.90
C VAL A 126 -12.83 -7.88 -8.06
N ALA A 127 -11.85 -8.18 -7.20
CA ALA A 127 -11.14 -9.44 -7.22
C ALA A 127 -12.09 -10.65 -7.09
N GLY A 128 -12.99 -10.62 -6.09
CA GLY A 128 -13.97 -11.69 -5.87
C GLY A 128 -14.86 -11.95 -7.09
N VAL A 129 -15.50 -10.90 -7.61
CA VAL A 129 -16.38 -11.00 -8.80
C VAL A 129 -15.61 -11.52 -10.02
N LYS A 130 -14.37 -11.07 -10.23
CA LYS A 130 -13.55 -11.53 -11.37
C LYS A 130 -13.16 -13.00 -11.26
N ILE A 131 -12.80 -13.46 -10.06
CA ILE A 131 -12.47 -14.86 -9.79
C ILE A 131 -13.70 -15.75 -10.00
N GLU A 132 -14.85 -15.37 -9.44
CA GLU A 132 -16.12 -16.09 -9.62
C GLU A 132 -16.56 -16.14 -11.09
N GLY A 133 -16.31 -15.07 -11.85
CA GLY A 133 -16.58 -15.00 -13.28
C GLY A 133 -15.54 -15.69 -14.18
N GLY A 134 -14.50 -16.32 -13.61
CA GLY A 134 -13.43 -17.01 -14.36
C GLY A 134 -12.42 -16.07 -15.05
N ALA A 135 -12.51 -14.76 -14.83
CA ALA A 135 -11.58 -13.76 -15.35
C ALA A 135 -10.34 -13.65 -14.44
N PHE A 136 -9.59 -14.75 -14.32
CA PHE A 136 -8.51 -14.88 -13.34
C PHE A 136 -7.41 -13.82 -13.49
N GLY A 137 -6.97 -13.49 -14.71
CA GLY A 137 -5.93 -12.45 -14.91
C GLY A 137 -6.34 -11.07 -14.37
N GLU A 138 -7.60 -10.68 -14.57
CA GLU A 138 -8.17 -9.44 -14.02
C GLU A 138 -8.33 -9.52 -12.50
N GLY A 139 -8.73 -10.69 -11.98
CA GLY A 139 -8.82 -10.95 -10.56
C GLY A 139 -7.45 -10.87 -9.86
N GLN A 140 -6.39 -11.37 -10.50
CA GLN A 140 -5.03 -11.28 -10.01
C GLN A 140 -4.56 -9.83 -9.92
N LEU A 141 -4.81 -9.02 -10.96
CA LEU A 141 -4.46 -7.59 -10.93
C LEU A 141 -5.11 -6.86 -9.75
N ALA A 142 -6.39 -7.15 -9.48
CA ALA A 142 -7.09 -6.57 -8.33
C ALA A 142 -6.53 -7.06 -6.98
N ILE A 143 -6.16 -8.34 -6.87
CA ILE A 143 -5.46 -8.90 -5.69
C ILE A 143 -4.12 -8.20 -5.47
N ASP A 144 -3.34 -8.01 -6.53
CA ASP A 144 -2.00 -7.40 -6.45
C ASP A 144 -2.11 -5.93 -6.02
N ALA A 145 -3.07 -5.19 -6.56
CA ALA A 145 -3.35 -3.81 -6.14
C ALA A 145 -3.77 -3.74 -4.66
N LEU A 146 -4.66 -4.64 -4.22
CA LEU A 146 -5.07 -4.73 -2.82
C LEU A 146 -3.88 -5.08 -1.91
N ALA A 147 -3.05 -6.03 -2.32
CA ALA A 147 -1.85 -6.44 -1.59
C ALA A 147 -0.85 -5.29 -1.46
N ALA A 148 -0.60 -4.55 -2.54
CA ALA A 148 0.28 -3.39 -2.52
C ALA A 148 -0.22 -2.33 -1.52
N LEU A 149 -1.52 -2.01 -1.55
CA LEU A 149 -2.13 -1.03 -0.65
C LEU A 149 -2.04 -1.48 0.81
N VAL A 150 -2.49 -2.70 1.13
CA VAL A 150 -2.52 -3.22 2.51
C VAL A 150 -1.11 -3.34 3.09
N ASN A 151 -0.14 -3.79 2.30
CA ASN A 151 1.23 -3.94 2.75
C ASN A 151 1.96 -2.60 2.89
N ALA A 152 1.76 -1.66 1.97
CA ALA A 152 2.41 -0.34 2.02
C ALA A 152 1.80 0.56 3.10
N CYS A 153 0.48 0.52 3.30
CA CYS A 153 -0.17 1.33 4.32
C CYS A 153 -0.03 0.73 5.72
N GLY A 154 -0.08 -0.60 5.85
CA GLY A 154 0.08 -1.32 7.13
C GLY A 154 -0.75 -0.72 8.27
N GLY A 155 -0.12 -0.51 9.43
CA GLY A 155 -0.74 0.05 10.64
C GLY A 155 -1.41 1.41 10.47
N ARG A 156 -1.18 2.12 9.36
CA ARG A 156 -1.82 3.41 9.06
C ARG A 156 -3.29 3.27 8.64
N LEU A 157 -3.73 2.06 8.28
CA LEU A 157 -5.14 1.75 8.00
C LEU A 157 -5.99 1.62 9.28
N GLY A 158 -5.35 1.57 10.46
CA GLY A 158 -6.05 1.45 11.73
C GLY A 158 -6.84 0.14 11.82
N GLU A 159 -8.09 0.22 12.24
CA GLU A 159 -8.95 -0.95 12.50
C GLU A 159 -9.27 -1.76 11.24
N ALA A 160 -9.19 -1.15 10.05
CA ALA A 160 -9.46 -1.82 8.78
C ALA A 160 -8.34 -2.80 8.37
N GLU A 161 -7.11 -2.65 8.90
CA GLU A 161 -5.96 -3.46 8.45
C GLU A 161 -6.19 -4.96 8.65
N GLY A 162 -6.62 -5.37 9.84
CA GLY A 162 -6.81 -6.78 10.19
C GLY A 162 -7.82 -7.47 9.26
N PRO A 163 -9.05 -6.95 9.14
CA PRO A 163 -10.04 -7.45 8.20
C PRO A 163 -9.54 -7.46 6.75
N LEU A 164 -8.90 -6.39 6.26
CA LEU A 164 -8.39 -6.32 4.89
C LEU A 164 -7.30 -7.37 4.61
N ARG A 165 -6.38 -7.60 5.56
CA ARG A 165 -5.38 -8.67 5.44
C ARG A 165 -6.02 -10.06 5.38
N GLN A 166 -7.05 -10.28 6.21
CA GLN A 166 -7.79 -11.54 6.19
C GLN A 166 -8.49 -11.75 4.85
N THR A 167 -9.20 -10.73 4.35
CA THR A 167 -9.87 -10.78 3.04
C THR A 167 -8.87 -11.02 1.91
N LEU A 168 -7.71 -10.35 1.91
CA LEU A 168 -6.65 -10.57 0.93
C LEU A 168 -6.18 -12.03 0.92
N ALA A 169 -5.94 -12.62 2.09
CA ALA A 169 -5.54 -14.03 2.19
C ALA A 169 -6.62 -14.98 1.64
N GLN A 170 -7.90 -14.70 1.90
CA GLN A 170 -9.02 -15.48 1.37
C GLN A 170 -9.09 -15.39 -0.17
N LEU A 171 -8.91 -14.20 -0.73
CA LEU A 171 -8.92 -13.98 -2.18
C LEU A 171 -7.75 -14.70 -2.86
N GLN A 172 -6.54 -14.62 -2.29
CA GLN A 172 -5.37 -15.33 -2.81
C GLN A 172 -5.58 -16.85 -2.82
N LEU A 173 -6.19 -17.40 -1.77
CA LEU A 173 -6.55 -18.81 -1.72
C LEU A 173 -7.60 -19.17 -2.79
N ALA A 174 -8.66 -18.37 -2.93
CA ALA A 174 -9.70 -18.59 -3.92
C ALA A 174 -9.14 -18.54 -5.35
N PHE A 175 -8.25 -17.59 -5.64
CA PHE A 175 -7.54 -17.50 -6.91
C PHE A 175 -6.69 -18.75 -7.19
N ALA A 176 -5.88 -19.18 -6.22
CA ALA A 176 -5.03 -20.36 -6.36
C ALA A 176 -5.86 -21.63 -6.61
N GLN A 177 -7.00 -21.78 -5.93
CA GLN A 177 -7.93 -22.88 -6.14
C GLN A 177 -8.59 -22.81 -7.51
N GLY A 178 -9.09 -21.63 -7.91
CA GLY A 178 -9.80 -21.44 -9.17
C GLY A 178 -8.93 -21.68 -10.41
N VAL A 179 -7.68 -21.19 -10.40
CA VAL A 179 -6.74 -21.40 -11.54
C VAL A 179 -6.30 -22.87 -11.65
N SER A 180 -6.35 -23.63 -10.56
CA SER A 180 -5.98 -25.05 -10.54
C SER A 180 -7.07 -26.00 -11.06
N VAL A 181 -8.30 -25.52 -11.28
CA VAL A 181 -9.40 -26.33 -11.82
C VAL A 181 -9.27 -26.35 -13.35
N PRO A 182 -8.90 -27.50 -13.97
CA PRO A 182 -8.88 -27.61 -15.42
C PRO A 182 -10.32 -27.57 -15.96
N PRO A 183 -10.54 -26.98 -17.15
CA PRO A 183 -11.88 -26.92 -17.74
C PRO A 183 -12.44 -28.34 -17.96
N PRO A 184 -13.77 -28.54 -17.82
CA PRO A 184 -14.39 -29.82 -18.15
C PRO A 184 -14.13 -30.14 -19.63
N ALA A 185 -13.69 -31.38 -19.89
CA ALA A 185 -13.39 -31.90 -21.22
C ALA A 185 -14.65 -32.08 -22.09
#